data_AF-K2EWN8-F1
#
_entry.id   AF-K2EWN8-F1
#
_cell.length_a   1.000
_cell.length_b   1.000
_cell.length_c   1.000
_cell.angle_alpha   90.00
_cell.angle_beta   90.00
_cell.angle_gamma   90.00
#
_symmetry.space_group_name_H-M   'P 1'
#
loop_
_entity.id
_entity.type
_entity.pdbx_description
1 polymer ?
#
loop_
_entity_poly.entity_id
_entity_poly.type
_entity_poly.pdbx_seq_one_letter_code
_entity_poly.pdbx_strand_id
1 'polypeptide(L)' 'MAGLSIWHVLIFAIVVILLFGTSKLKNLGKDVGGAIKDFKKSVKDEEAEQAKLAEPRTIDAQVKTPEHSVKS' A
#
# COMPACT_ATOMS: atom_id res chain seq x y z
N MET A 1 0.01 17.84 32.58
CA MET A 1 -0.57 16.85 31.66
C MET A 1 0.49 15.80 31.36
N ALA A 2 0.41 14.63 31.98
CA ALA A 2 1.36 13.55 31.76
C ALA A 2 1.17 13.00 30.34
N GLY A 3 2.05 13.40 29.42
CA GLY A 3 2.04 12.88 28.05
C GLY A 3 2.34 11.39 28.06
N LEU A 4 1.73 10.66 27.13
CA LEU A 4 2.05 9.26 26.86
C LEU A 4 3.51 9.16 26.41
N SER A 5 4.41 9.04 27.37
CA SER A 5 5.83 8.83 27.10
C SER A 5 6.01 7.42 26.52
N ILE A 6 6.80 7.33 25.47
CA ILE A 6 7.11 6.09 24.74
C ILE A 6 7.52 4.94 25.69
N TRP A 7 8.16 5.28 26.81
CA TRP A 7 8.52 4.33 27.86
C TRP A 7 7.34 3.58 28.49
N HIS A 8 6.20 4.26 28.69
CA HIS A 8 5.01 3.64 29.25
C HIS A 8 4.36 2.67 28.26
N VAL A 9 4.32 3.05 26.98
CA VAL A 9 3.76 2.20 25.92
C VAL A 9 4.58 0.93 25.76
N LEU A 10 5.91 1.01 25.87
CA LEU A 10 6.80 -0.14 25.72
C LEU A 10 6.62 -1.15 26.88
N ILE A 11 6.53 -0.66 28.12
CA ILE A 11 6.24 -1.49 29.29
C ILE A 11 4.85 -2.13 29.18
N PHE A 12 3.84 -1.35 28.78
CA PHE A 12 2.49 -1.86 28.57
C PHE A 12 2.45 -2.96 27.50
N ALA A 13 3.15 -2.78 26.38
CA ALA A 13 3.23 -3.77 25.32
C ALA A 13 3.84 -5.10 25.80
N ILE A 14 4.89 -5.05 26.63
CA ILE A 14 5.49 -6.25 27.22
C ILE A 14 4.47 -6.99 28.09
N VAL A 15 3.74 -6.28 28.95
CA VAL A 15 2.71 -6.89 29.82
C VAL A 15 1.61 -7.55 28.97
N VAL A 16 1.12 -6.89 27.93
CA VAL A 16 0.12 -7.45 27.01
C VAL A 16 0.66 -8.71 26.32
N ILE A 17 1.91 -8.70 25.86
CA ILE A 17 2.55 -9.87 25.23
C ILE A 17 2.66 -11.05 26.21
N LEU A 18 2.98 -10.79 27.47
CA LEU A 18 3.06 -11.83 28.50
C LEU A 18 1.67 -12.40 28.86
N LEU A 19 0.63 -11.58 28.91
CA LEU A 19 -0.74 -12.02 29.22
C LEU A 19 -1.35 -12.85 28.09
N PHE A 20 -1.25 -12.38 26.86
CA PHE A 20 -1.83 -13.05 25.70
C PHE A 20 -0.93 -14.17 25.14
N GLY A 21 0.36 -14.13 25.47
CA GLY A 21 1.39 -14.96 24.88
C GLY A 21 1.72 -14.54 23.44
N THR A 22 2.95 -14.82 23.01
CA THR A 22 3.43 -14.48 21.65
C THR A 22 2.71 -15.28 20.55
N SER A 23 2.16 -16.45 20.87
CA SER A 23 1.53 -17.33 19.88
C SER A 23 0.22 -16.74 19.33
N LYS A 24 -0.64 -16.22 20.21
CA LYS A 24 -1.90 -15.54 19.85
C LYS A 24 -1.63 -14.25 19.07
N LEU A 25 -0.69 -13.44 19.57
CA LEU A 25 -0.31 -12.17 18.94
C LEU A 25 0.37 -12.37 17.59
N LYS A 26 1.14 -13.44 17.38
CA LYS A 26 1.75 -13.76 16.09
C LYS A 26 0.71 -14.14 15.05
N ASN A 27 -0.27 -14.98 15.39
CA ASN A 27 -1.30 -15.37 14.43
C ASN A 27 -2.17 -14.16 14.05
N LEU A 28 -2.69 -13.43 15.04
CA LEU A 28 -3.49 -12.24 14.79
C LEU A 28 -2.69 -11.12 14.10
N GLY A 29 -1.43 -10.94 14.50
CA GLY A 29 -0.52 -9.95 13.91
C GLY A 29 -0.12 -10.27 12.48
N LYS A 30 -0.11 -11.55 12.07
CA LYS A 30 0.09 -11.93 10.66
C LYS A 30 -1.13 -11.56 9.81
N ASP A 31 -2.33 -11.83 10.29
CA ASP A 31 -3.56 -11.58 9.54
C ASP A 31 -3.79 -10.06 9.39
N VAL A 32 -3.68 -9.32 10.50
CA VAL A 32 -3.85 -7.86 10.51
C VAL A 32 -2.65 -7.17 9.87
N GLY A 33 -1.43 -7.63 10.14
CA GLY A 33 -0.22 -7.06 9.57
C GLY A 33 -0.11 -7.26 8.06
N GLY A 34 -0.61 -8.38 7.53
CA GLY A 34 -0.73 -8.61 6.09
C GLY A 34 -1.64 -7.57 5.44
N ALA A 35 -2.85 -7.40 5.96
CA ALA A 35 -3.82 -6.42 5.44
C ALA A 35 -3.26 -4.98 5.46
N ILE A 36 -2.60 -4.57 6.55
CA ILE A 36 -2.01 -3.23 6.65
C ILE A 36 -0.80 -3.07 5.71
N LYS A 37 0.00 -4.13 5.53
CA LYS A 37 1.14 -4.13 4.60
C LYS A 37 0.68 -3.95 3.15
N ASP A 38 -0.35 -4.68 2.75
CA ASP A 38 -0.92 -4.59 1.40
C ASP A 38 -1.57 -3.22 1.19
N PHE A 39 -2.31 -2.70 2.17
CA PHE A 39 -2.85 -1.34 2.13
C PHE A 39 -1.75 -0.28 1.95
N LYS A 40 -0.67 -0.33 2.74
CA LYS A 40 0.45 0.61 2.61
C LYS A 40 1.14 0.48 1.25
N LYS A 41 1.22 -0.73 0.71
CA LYS A 41 1.81 -0.98 -0.61
C LYS A 41 0.97 -0.36 -1.71
N SER A 42 -0.35 -0.57 -1.71
CA SER A 42 -1.27 0.02 -2.68
C SER A 42 -1.24 1.55 -2.66
N VAL A 43 -1.26 2.15 -1.48
CA VAL A 43 -1.17 3.62 -1.35
C VAL A 43 0.15 4.16 -1.91
N LYS A 44 1.27 3.46 -1.64
CA LYS A 44 2.59 3.87 -2.13
C LYS A 44 2.75 3.66 -3.65
N ASP A 45 2.16 2.59 -4.20
CA ASP A 45 2.15 2.34 -5.64
C ASP A 45 1.30 3.40 -6.37
N GLU A 46 0.16 3.81 -5.80
CA GLU A 46 -0.64 4.95 -6.33
C GLU A 46 0.12 6.28 -6.27
N GLU A 47 0.87 6.54 -5.21
CA GLU A 47 1.73 7.73 -5.09
C GLU A 47 2.85 7.73 -6.14
N ALA A 48 3.44 6.56 -6.41
CA ALA A 48 4.45 6.36 -7.43
C ALA A 48 3.88 6.46 -8.86
N GLU A 49 2.65 5.99 -9.08
CA GLU A 49 1.94 6.16 -10.35
C GLU A 49 1.54 7.61 -10.60
N GLN A 50 1.10 8.34 -9.58
CA GLN A 50 0.83 9.77 -9.66
C GLN A 50 2.10 10.58 -9.96
N ALA A 51 3.25 10.22 -9.39
CA ALA A 51 4.54 10.81 -9.76
C ALA A 51 4.95 10.53 -11.21
N LYS A 52 4.52 9.38 -11.78
CA LYS A 52 4.78 8.98 -13.18
C LYS A 52 3.79 9.54 -14.19
N LEU A 53 2.71 10.19 -13.72
CA LEU A 53 1.69 10.91 -14.51
C LEU A 53 2.00 12.41 -14.62
N ALA A 54 2.99 12.92 -13.87
CA ALA A 54 3.49 14.29 -13.96
C ALA A 54 4.49 14.51 -15.11
N GLU A 55 4.89 13.45 -15.84
CA GLU A 55 5.57 13.58 -17.13
C GLU A 55 4.52 13.54 -18.25
N PRO A 56 4.53 14.48 -19.21
CA PRO A 56 3.56 14.53 -20.29
C PRO A 56 3.76 13.32 -21.21
N ARG A 57 2.97 12.26 -21.02
CA ARG A 57 2.85 11.18 -21.99
C ARG A 57 1.93 11.67 -23.11
N THR A 58 2.52 12.12 -24.22
CA THR A 58 1.78 12.31 -25.47
C THR A 58 1.26 10.93 -25.91
N ILE A 59 -0.06 10.82 -26.03
CA ILE A 59 -0.70 9.67 -26.66
C ILE A 59 -0.60 9.91 -28.17
N ASP A 60 0.44 9.38 -28.81
CA ASP A 60 0.46 9.20 -30.26
C ASP A 60 -0.54 8.10 -30.63
N ALA A 61 -1.80 8.50 -30.75
CA ALA A 61 -2.84 7.67 -31.33
C ALA A 61 -2.46 7.39 -32.80
N GLN A 62 -1.82 6.24 -33.06
CA GLN A 62 -1.77 5.68 -34.40
C GLN A 62 -3.21 5.30 -34.80
N VAL A 63 -3.90 6.26 -35.41
CA VAL A 63 -5.11 6.02 -36.19
C VAL A 63 -4.69 5.15 -37.37
N LYS A 64 -4.91 3.83 -37.23
CA LYS A 64 -4.78 2.88 -38.31
C LYS A 64 -5.96 3.10 -39.26
N THR A 65 -5.80 4.04 -40.19
CA THR A 65 -6.75 4.27 -41.28
C THR A 65 -6.96 2.96 -42.04
N PRO A 66 -8.18 2.41 -42.11
CA PRO A 66 -8.49 1.37 -43.08
C PRO A 66 -8.59 2.07 -44.45
N GLU A 67 -7.47 2.12 -45.18
CA GLU A 67 -7.46 2.65 -46.54
C GLU A 67 -8.19 1.67 -47.47
N HIS A 68 -9.26 2.21 -48.02
CA HIS A 68 -10.20 1.63 -48.95
C HIS A 68 -9.54 1.46 -50.32
N SER A 69 -8.99 0.27 -50.60
CA SER A 69 -8.69 -0.15 -51.98
C SER A 69 -9.91 -0.83 -52.59
N VAL A 70 -10.85 0.01 -53.04
CA VAL A 70 -11.86 -0.39 -54.04
C VAL A 70 -11.19 -0.29 -55.40
N LYS A 71 -10.84 -1.46 -55.91
CA LYS A 71 -10.98 -1.90 -57.29
C LYS A 71 -11.56 -0.85 -58.25
N SER A 72 -10.72 -0.32 -59.14
CA SER A 72 -11.06 -0.09 -60.55
C SER A 72 -9.82 0.30 -61.36
#